data_AF-A0A7T8KFT9-F1
#
_entry.id   AF-A0A7T8KFT9-F1
#
_cell.length_a   1.000
_cell.length_b   1.000
_cell.length_c   1.000
_cell.angle_alpha   90.00
_cell.angle_beta   90.00
_cell.angle_gamma   90.00
#
_symmetry.space_group_name_H-M   'P 1'
#
loop_
_entity.id
_entity.type
_entity.pdbx_description
1 polymer ?
#
loop_
_entity_poly.entity_id
_entity_poly.type
_entity_poly.pdbx_seq_one_letter_code
_entity_poly.pdbx_strand_id
1 'polypeptide(L)'
;NKQKNLVIEQGVVPRLLKFLLDPQSKPSLKAEVAIALGSLAKGHEDHLKAIIDSQVVPVLLDTLLLECSSAPGLTEALLRCLRSIFNHPEAPVDSLYSNRELLPLLMSLIQAHPITVPSILTNACKVRVWGFRL
;
A
#
# COMPACT_ATOMS: atom_id res chain seq x y z
N ASN A 1 -26.86 16.18 3.59
CA ASN A 1 -25.48 15.80 4.00
C ASN A 1 -24.89 14.71 3.08
N LYS A 2 -24.91 14.90 1.75
CA LYS A 2 -24.55 13.89 0.73
C LYS A 2 -23.27 14.20 -0.06
N GLN A 3 -22.59 15.32 0.23
CA GLN A 3 -21.49 15.83 -0.60
C GLN A 3 -20.11 15.25 -0.28
N LYS A 4 -20.00 14.27 0.62
CA LYS A 4 -18.73 13.60 0.96
C LYS A 4 -18.51 12.25 0.26
N ASN A 5 -19.54 11.70 -0.40
CA ASN A 5 -19.50 10.35 -0.98
C ASN A 5 -19.00 10.31 -2.44
N LEU A 6 -18.83 11.46 -3.10
CA LEU A 6 -18.49 11.55 -4.54
C LEU A 6 -17.06 12.01 -4.84
N VAL A 7 -16.26 12.41 -3.84
CA VAL A 7 -14.83 12.75 -4.05
C VAL A 7 -14.00 11.47 -4.37
N ILE A 8 -14.64 10.32 -4.29
CA ILE A 8 -14.13 8.97 -4.54
C ILE A 8 -14.47 8.49 -5.96
N GLU A 9 -15.33 9.20 -6.71
CA GLU A 9 -15.51 8.94 -8.13
C GLU A 9 -14.25 9.39 -8.92
N GLN A 10 -13.31 8.46 -9.04
CA GLN A 10 -12.40 8.25 -10.17
C GLN A 10 -11.28 9.26 -10.46
N GLY A 11 -11.07 10.30 -9.64
CA GLY A 11 -10.02 11.31 -9.90
C GLY A 11 -8.81 11.31 -8.97
N VAL A 12 -9.02 11.06 -7.67
CA VAL A 12 -7.99 11.35 -6.66
C VAL A 12 -6.95 10.24 -6.55
N VAL A 13 -7.35 8.98 -6.44
CA VAL A 13 -6.41 7.85 -6.33
C VAL A 13 -5.47 7.77 -7.55
N PRO A 14 -5.95 7.85 -8.81
CA PRO A 14 -5.05 7.85 -9.97
C PRO A 14 -4.12 9.07 -10.01
N ARG A 15 -4.55 10.24 -9.52
CA ARG A 15 -3.69 11.43 -9.42
C ARG A 15 -2.62 11.26 -8.35
N LEU A 16 -2.97 10.73 -7.18
CA LEU A 16 -2.02 10.39 -6.13
C LEU A 16 -0.99 9.38 -6.64
N LEU A 17 -1.43 8.35 -7.36
CA LEU A 17 -0.54 7.39 -8.00
C LEU A 17 0.42 8.03 -9.01
N LYS A 18 -0.04 9.01 -9.80
CA LYS A 18 0.85 9.77 -10.69
C LYS A 18 1.96 10.48 -9.94
N PHE A 19 1.70 11.06 -8.77
CA PHE A 19 2.73 11.69 -7.95
C PHE A 19 3.73 10.69 -7.34
N LEU A 20 3.28 9.47 -7.01
CA LEU A 20 4.16 8.39 -6.56
C LEU A 20 5.10 7.91 -7.67
N LEU A 21 4.55 7.74 -8.88
CA LEU A 21 5.27 7.28 -10.06
C LEU A 21 6.15 8.36 -10.72
N ASP A 22 5.89 9.63 -10.44
CA ASP A 22 6.66 10.74 -11.00
C ASP A 22 8.10 10.75 -10.43
N PRO A 23 9.13 10.53 -11.26
CA PRO A 23 10.52 10.56 -10.82
C PRO A 23 11.01 11.95 -10.38
N GLN A 24 10.31 13.02 -10.78
CA GLN A 24 10.65 14.40 -10.37
C GLN A 24 10.02 14.79 -9.02
N SER A 25 9.09 13.98 -8.51
CA SER A 25 8.42 14.26 -7.25
C SER A 25 9.34 14.00 -6.06
N LYS A 26 9.41 14.97 -5.14
CA LYS A 26 10.25 14.88 -3.93
C LYS A 26 9.81 13.71 -3.04
N PRO A 27 10.74 13.03 -2.35
CA PRO A 27 10.40 11.90 -1.47
C PRO A 27 9.46 12.30 -0.34
N SER A 28 9.52 13.54 0.15
CA SER A 28 8.57 14.08 1.13
C SER A 28 7.14 14.18 0.59
N LEU A 29 6.97 14.58 -0.68
CA LEU A 29 5.65 14.62 -1.32
C LEU A 29 5.11 13.20 -1.53
N LYS A 30 5.95 12.28 -2.03
CA LYS A 30 5.57 10.86 -2.17
C LYS A 30 5.15 10.26 -0.83
N ALA A 31 5.80 10.66 0.27
CA ALA A 31 5.46 10.19 1.62
C ALA A 31 4.07 10.68 2.05
N GLU A 32 3.78 11.97 1.88
CA GLU A 32 2.44 12.53 2.15
C GLU A 32 1.35 11.85 1.32
N VAL A 33 1.64 11.58 0.04
CA VAL A 33 0.75 10.83 -0.86
C VAL A 33 0.48 9.43 -0.32
N ALA A 34 1.51 8.69 0.10
CA ALA A 34 1.36 7.37 0.69
C ALA A 34 0.57 7.40 2.02
N ILE A 35 0.79 8.42 2.85
CA ILE A 35 0.05 8.64 4.10
C ILE A 35 -1.45 8.90 3.82
N ALA A 36 -1.75 9.72 2.81
CA ALA A 36 -3.11 10.01 2.38
C ALA A 36 -3.80 8.74 1.86
N LEU A 37 -3.13 7.96 1.01
CA LEU A 37 -3.63 6.67 0.52
C LEU A 37 -3.92 5.69 1.66
N GLY A 38 -3.00 5.57 2.62
CA GLY A 38 -3.19 4.71 3.78
C GLY A 38 -4.37 5.15 4.67
N SER A 39 -4.64 6.44 4.73
CA SER A 39 -5.79 6.99 5.45
C SER A 39 -7.11 6.72 4.71
N LEU A 40 -7.10 6.82 3.37
CA LEU A 40 -8.24 6.44 2.53
C LEU A 40 -8.53 4.94 2.63
N ALA A 41 -7.50 4.10 2.71
CA ALA A 41 -7.60 2.65 2.88
C ALA A 41 -8.18 2.24 4.25
N LYS A 42 -8.02 3.07 5.30
CA LYS A 42 -8.66 2.85 6.61
C LYS A 42 -10.13 3.27 6.66
N GLY A 43 -10.67 3.80 5.57
CA GLY A 43 -12.07 4.24 5.45
C GLY A 43 -13.06 3.08 5.32
N HIS A 44 -14.21 3.35 4.70
CA HIS A 44 -15.21 2.31 4.40
C HIS A 44 -14.66 1.23 3.45
N GLU A 45 -15.15 0.00 3.59
CA GLU A 45 -14.74 -1.16 2.78
C GLU A 45 -14.93 -0.91 1.27
N ASP A 46 -15.97 -0.17 0.87
CA ASP A 46 -16.22 0.22 -0.52
C ASP A 46 -15.10 1.08 -1.12
N HIS A 47 -14.47 1.92 -0.30
CA HIS A 47 -13.36 2.77 -0.76
C HIS A 47 -12.11 1.95 -0.96
N LEU A 48 -11.90 0.95 -0.10
CA LEU A 48 -10.73 0.09 -0.19
C LEU A 48 -10.78 -0.78 -1.45
N LYS A 49 -11.94 -1.32 -1.81
CA LYS A 49 -12.14 -2.03 -3.08
C LYS A 49 -11.71 -1.17 -4.27
N ALA A 50 -12.22 0.07 -4.34
CA ALA A 50 -11.85 0.99 -5.41
C ALA A 50 -10.34 1.31 -5.45
N ILE A 51 -9.68 1.40 -4.28
CA ILE A 51 -8.23 1.60 -4.18
C ILE A 51 -7.47 0.36 -4.69
N ILE A 52 -7.90 -0.83 -4.32
CA ILE A 52 -7.31 -2.11 -4.77
C ILE A 52 -7.47 -2.26 -6.28
N ASP A 53 -8.67 -2.01 -6.80
CA ASP A 53 -8.98 -2.04 -8.24
C ASP A 53 -8.13 -1.04 -9.03
N SER A 54 -7.76 0.09 -8.41
CA SER A 54 -6.89 1.11 -9.01
C SER A 54 -5.40 0.71 -9.08
N GLN A 55 -5.03 -0.53 -8.78
CA GLN A 55 -3.65 -1.02 -8.79
C GLN A 55 -2.71 -0.24 -7.85
N VAL A 56 -3.22 0.25 -6.71
CA VAL A 56 -2.39 1.01 -5.76
C VAL A 56 -1.29 0.13 -5.16
N VAL A 57 -1.59 -1.14 -4.88
CA VAL A 57 -0.69 -2.03 -4.13
C VAL A 57 0.59 -2.33 -4.92
N PRO A 58 0.53 -2.75 -6.21
CA PRO A 58 1.72 -2.88 -7.04
C PRO A 58 2.57 -1.61 -7.07
N VAL A 59 1.95 -0.43 -7.26
CA VAL A 59 2.70 0.84 -7.33
C VAL A 59 3.44 1.16 -6.03
N LEU A 60 2.79 0.94 -4.87
CA LEU A 60 3.42 1.13 -3.56
C LEU A 60 4.60 0.17 -3.35
N LEU A 61 4.48 -1.08 -3.80
CA LEU A 61 5.54 -2.10 -3.70
C LEU A 61 6.73 -1.79 -4.62
N ASP A 62 6.46 -1.37 -5.86
CA ASP A 62 7.49 -0.96 -6.81
C ASP A 62 8.23 0.30 -6.32
N THR A 63 7.49 1.29 -5.80
CA THR A 63 8.08 2.50 -5.21
C THR A 63 8.94 2.14 -3.99
N LEU A 64 8.48 1.20 -3.15
CA LEU A 64 9.24 0.72 -2.01
C LEU A 64 10.56 0.07 -2.46
N LEU A 65 10.53 -0.76 -3.50
CA LEU A 65 11.73 -1.41 -4.04
C LEU A 65 12.75 -0.39 -4.56
N LEU A 66 12.30 0.66 -5.23
CA LEU A 66 13.16 1.69 -5.81
C LEU A 66 13.73 2.66 -4.77
N GLU A 67 12.93 3.05 -3.77
CA GLU A 67 13.25 4.16 -2.87
C GLU A 67 13.71 3.72 -1.47
N CYS A 68 13.61 2.42 -1.14
CA CYS A 68 13.92 1.85 0.18
C CYS A 68 15.27 2.33 0.74
N SER A 69 16.31 2.37 -0.09
CA SER A 69 17.67 2.73 0.31
C SER A 69 17.93 4.24 0.31
N SER A 70 17.13 5.05 -0.37
CA SER A 70 17.38 6.48 -0.57
C SER A 70 16.58 7.36 0.40
N ALA A 71 15.37 6.95 0.78
CA ALA A 71 14.44 7.78 1.55
C ALA A 71 13.72 7.00 2.66
N PRO A 72 14.33 6.85 3.86
CA PRO A 72 13.75 6.04 4.95
C PRO A 72 12.38 6.56 5.44
N GLY A 73 12.15 7.88 5.43
CA GLY A 73 10.84 8.44 5.79
C GLY A 73 9.74 8.10 4.78
N LEU A 74 10.08 7.97 3.49
CA LEU A 74 9.15 7.49 2.47
C LEU A 74 8.89 6.00 2.64
N THR A 75 9.94 5.21 2.87
CA THR A 75 9.85 3.77 3.17
C THR A 75 8.87 3.50 4.31
N GLU A 76 8.98 4.22 5.42
CA GLU A 76 8.07 4.06 6.55
C GLU A 76 6.61 4.38 6.17
N ALA A 77 6.38 5.49 5.46
CA ALA A 77 5.05 5.88 5.00
C ALA A 77 4.42 4.82 4.08
N LEU A 78 5.20 4.29 3.13
CA LEU A 78 4.78 3.21 2.23
C LEU A 78 4.44 1.94 3.01
N LEU A 79 5.30 1.51 3.94
CA LEU A 79 5.06 0.32 4.77
C LEU A 79 3.81 0.48 5.64
N ARG A 80 3.59 1.66 6.23
CA ARG A 80 2.41 1.93 7.05
C ARG A 80 1.13 1.94 6.22
N CYS A 81 1.20 2.43 4.99
CA CYS A 81 0.10 2.36 4.02
C CYS A 81 -0.20 0.91 3.64
N LEU A 82 0.82 0.15 3.21
CA LEU A 82 0.69 -1.26 2.86
C LEU A 82 0.09 -2.07 4.00
N ARG A 83 0.59 -1.90 5.24
CA ARG A 83 0.00 -2.56 6.42
C ARG A 83 -1.49 -2.28 6.58
N SER A 84 -1.92 -1.05 6.31
CA SER A 84 -3.33 -0.67 6.45
C SER A 84 -4.19 -1.39 5.40
N ILE A 85 -3.71 -1.50 4.16
CA ILE A 85 -4.38 -2.22 3.07
C ILE A 85 -4.41 -3.73 3.37
N PHE A 86 -3.26 -4.31 3.72
CA PHE A 86 -3.13 -5.75 4.05
C PHE A 86 -3.85 -6.16 5.33
N ASN A 87 -4.34 -5.22 6.14
CA ASN A 87 -5.18 -5.54 7.28
C ASN A 87 -6.61 -5.95 6.87
N HIS A 88 -6.99 -5.75 5.62
CA HIS A 88 -8.30 -6.10 5.11
C HIS A 88 -8.31 -7.50 4.46
N PRO A 89 -9.41 -8.27 4.59
CA PRO A 89 -9.51 -9.60 3.98
C PRO A 89 -9.38 -9.61 2.45
N GLU A 90 -9.79 -8.53 1.78
CA GLU A 90 -9.76 -8.42 0.31
C GLU A 90 -8.43 -7.91 -0.26
N ALA A 91 -7.37 -7.83 0.56
CA ALA A 91 -6.09 -7.32 0.09
C ALA A 91 -5.49 -8.21 -1.02
N PRO A 92 -4.91 -7.62 -2.08
CA PRO A 92 -4.32 -8.35 -3.19
C PRO A 92 -2.95 -8.93 -2.80
N VAL A 93 -2.97 -10.04 -2.07
CA VAL A 93 -1.77 -10.73 -1.56
C VAL A 93 -0.88 -11.26 -2.68
N ASP A 94 -1.44 -11.59 -3.83
CA ASP A 94 -0.66 -12.08 -4.97
C ASP A 94 0.30 -11.02 -5.53
N SER A 95 0.01 -9.72 -5.31
CA SER A 95 0.91 -8.62 -5.66
C SER A 95 2.23 -8.66 -4.89
N LEU A 96 2.25 -9.17 -3.65
CA LEU A 96 3.49 -9.32 -2.87
C LEU A 96 4.43 -10.39 -3.46
N TYR A 97 3.85 -11.41 -4.09
CA TYR A 97 4.59 -12.53 -4.68
C TYR A 97 4.89 -12.30 -6.16
N SER A 98 4.38 -11.21 -6.75
CA SER A 98 4.55 -10.90 -8.17
C SER A 98 6.02 -10.63 -8.52
N ASN A 99 6.80 -10.08 -7.59
CA ASN A 99 8.25 -9.87 -7.77
C ASN A 99 9.04 -10.60 -6.68
N ARG A 100 10.02 -11.42 -7.10
CA ARG A 100 10.85 -12.25 -6.21
C ARG A 100 11.75 -11.43 -5.29
N GLU A 101 12.03 -10.17 -5.62
CA GLU A 101 12.89 -9.29 -4.83
C GLU A 101 12.14 -8.61 -3.67
N LEU A 102 10.80 -8.57 -3.71
CA LEU A 102 9.99 -7.93 -2.68
C LEU A 102 10.03 -8.66 -1.34
N LEU A 103 10.00 -10.00 -1.34
CA LEU A 103 10.08 -10.78 -0.11
C LEU A 103 11.43 -10.60 0.63
N PRO A 104 12.59 -10.75 -0.04
CA PRO A 104 13.89 -10.43 0.56
C PRO A 104 14.00 -8.98 1.06
N LEU A 105 13.45 -8.01 0.31
CA LEU A 105 13.43 -6.61 0.73
C LEU A 105 12.59 -6.40 2.00
N LEU A 106 11.39 -6.96 2.04
CA LEU A 106 10.56 -6.89 3.24
C LEU A 106 11.28 -7.54 4.41
N MET A 107 11.89 -8.72 4.21
CA MET A 107 12.68 -9.40 5.24
C MET A 107 13.84 -8.55 5.77
N SER A 108 14.53 -7.80 4.92
CA SER A 108 15.61 -6.91 5.36
C SER A 108 15.08 -5.70 6.16
N LEU A 109 13.88 -5.22 5.82
CA LEU A 109 13.19 -4.14 6.52
C LEU A 109 12.60 -4.56 7.89
N ILE A 110 12.57 -5.85 8.23
CA ILE A 110 12.11 -6.32 9.54
C ILE A 110 12.94 -5.70 10.67
N GLN A 111 14.25 -5.54 10.49
CA GLN A 111 15.11 -4.95 11.53
C GLN A 111 14.80 -3.48 11.78
N ALA A 112 14.46 -2.73 10.73
CA ALA A 112 14.09 -1.32 10.82
C ALA A 112 12.64 -1.12 11.31
N HIS A 113 11.74 -2.05 10.99
CA HIS A 113 10.32 -1.97 11.29
C HIS A 113 9.77 -3.28 11.85
N PRO A 114 10.08 -3.61 13.12
CA PRO A 114 9.84 -4.93 13.71
C PRO A 114 8.35 -5.27 13.92
N ILE A 115 7.44 -4.30 13.82
CA ILE A 115 6.00 -4.50 13.99
C ILE A 115 5.28 -4.46 12.64
N THR A 116 5.68 -3.54 11.75
CA THR A 116 4.91 -3.24 10.53
C THR A 116 5.07 -4.34 9.49
N VAL A 117 6.31 -4.78 9.24
CA VAL A 117 6.59 -5.79 8.22
C VAL A 117 6.02 -7.16 8.61
N PRO A 118 6.23 -7.69 9.83
CA PRO A 118 5.65 -8.97 10.21
C PRO A 118 4.13 -8.97 10.20
N SER A 119 3.49 -7.82 10.51
CA SER A 119 2.03 -7.66 10.41
C SER A 119 1.53 -7.76 8.97
N ILE A 120 2.24 -7.17 8.00
CA ILE A 120 1.90 -7.30 6.57
C ILE A 120 2.00 -8.76 6.14
N LEU A 121 3.12 -9.43 6.44
CA LEU A 121 3.34 -10.82 6.07
C LEU A 121 2.34 -11.77 6.74
N THR A 122 2.08 -11.57 8.04
CA THR A 122 1.10 -12.36 8.80
C THR A 122 -0.31 -12.21 8.21
N ASN A 123 -0.72 -10.99 7.89
CA ASN A 123 -2.05 -10.77 7.33
C ASN A 123 -2.15 -11.29 5.89
N ALA A 124 -1.09 -11.15 5.08
CA ALA A 124 -1.03 -11.76 3.75
C ALA A 124 -1.20 -13.29 3.81
N CYS A 125 -0.56 -13.95 4.79
CA CYS A 125 -0.74 -15.38 5.03
C CYS A 125 -2.15 -15.74 5.51
N LYS A 126 -2.78 -14.90 6.34
CA LYS A 126 -4.15 -15.13 6.83
C LYS A 126 -5.18 -15.04 5.70
N VAL A 127 -5.09 -14.05 4.82
CA VAL A 127 -6.03 -13.88 3.70
C VAL A 127 -6.10 -15.14 2.82
N ARG A 128 -4.97 -15.83 2.58
CA ARG A 128 -4.95 -17.10 1.85
C ARG A 128 -5.69 -18.25 2.54
N VAL A 129 -5.73 -18.27 3.87
CA VAL A 129 -6.43 -19.33 4.63
C VAL A 129 -7.95 -19.14 4.58
N TRP A 130 -8.43 -17.89 4.46
CA TRP A 130 -9.86 -17.59 4.32
C TRP A 130 -10.36 -17.53 2.86
N GLY A 131 -9.45 -17.44 1.88
CA GLY A 131 -9.75 -17.49 0.45
C GLY A 131 -10.08 -18.88 -0.11
N PHE A 132 -9.96 -19.94 0.70
CA PHE A 132 -10.47 -21.29 0.40
C PHE A 132 -11.81 -21.52 1.13
N ARG A 133 -12.85 -20.78 0.76
CA ARG A 133 -14.23 -21.26 0.92
C ARG A 133 -14.82 -21.41 -0.48
N LEU A 134 -14.67 -22.62 -1.01
CA LEU A 134 -15.57 -23.20 -2.00
C LEU A 134 -16.98 -23.29 -1.41
#